data_AF-Q8YH02-F1
#
_entry.id   AF-Q8YH02-F1
#
_cell.length_a   1.000
_cell.length_b   1.000
_cell.length_c   1.000
_cell.angle_alpha   90.00
_cell.angle_beta   90.00
_cell.angle_gamma   90.00
#
_symmetry.space_group_name_H-M   'P 1'
#
loop_
_entity.id
_entity.type
_entity.pdbx_description
1 polymer ?
#
loop_
_entity_poly.entity_id
_entity_poly.type
_entity_poly.pdbx_seq_one_letter_code
_entity_poly.pdbx_strand_id
1 'polypeptide(L)'
;MAFGDQPGKAMFGIVQGGDIARLRERSAEALKAMDLKGYSVGGLAVGEPQEVMLDMLEVVCPILPTEKPRYLMGVGTPDDILKSVARGIDMFDCVMPTRAGRHGLAFTRFGKVNLRNARHAEDHRPLDPQSDCPASRDYSRAYLHHLVKSGEALGAMLLTWNNLAYYQYLMKGIRAAIADGKFSDFTAETTEGWARGDMPAL
;
A
#
# COMPACT_ATOMS: atom_id res chain seq x y z
N MET A 1 25.01 -5.56 24.10
CA MET A 1 25.64 -4.43 23.38
C MET A 1 24.80 -4.11 22.15
N ALA A 2 24.43 -2.84 21.93
CA ALA A 2 23.56 -2.42 20.83
C ALA A 2 24.31 -2.17 19.49
N PHE A 3 25.64 -2.29 19.50
CA PHE A 3 26.53 -2.05 18.36
C PHE A 3 27.42 -3.28 18.12
N GLY A 4 27.79 -3.53 16.86
CA GLY A 4 28.55 -4.70 16.40
C GLY A 4 27.75 -5.64 15.48
N ASP A 5 28.41 -6.66 14.93
CA ASP A 5 27.71 -7.66 14.13
C ASP A 5 26.74 -8.46 14.99
N GLN A 6 25.47 -8.47 14.60
CA GLN A 6 24.40 -9.22 15.25
C GLN A 6 23.81 -10.19 14.22
N PRO A 7 24.33 -11.43 14.16
CA PRO A 7 23.78 -12.47 13.32
C PRO A 7 22.27 -12.61 13.54
N GLY A 8 21.49 -12.62 12.45
CA GLY A 8 20.02 -12.70 12.50
C GLY A 8 19.28 -11.38 12.71
N LYS A 9 19.97 -10.23 12.84
CA LYS A 9 19.35 -8.90 12.91
C LYS A 9 19.82 -7.99 11.78
N ALA A 10 18.92 -7.11 11.34
CA ALA A 10 19.19 -6.06 10.38
C ALA A 10 18.95 -4.67 10.99
N MET A 11 19.90 -3.75 10.79
CA MET A 11 19.76 -2.36 11.17
C MET A 11 19.52 -1.54 9.90
N PHE A 12 18.47 -0.73 9.91
CA PHE A 12 18.10 0.16 8.81
C PHE A 12 18.36 1.61 9.20
N GLY A 13 18.98 2.36 8.30
CA GLY A 13 19.10 3.82 8.45
C GLY A 13 17.84 4.51 7.94
N ILE A 14 17.42 5.62 8.54
CA ILE A 14 16.20 6.33 8.14
C ILE A 14 16.57 7.68 7.53
N VAL A 15 16.39 7.81 6.21
CA VAL A 15 16.57 9.07 5.49
C VAL A 15 15.51 10.07 5.95
N GLN A 16 15.98 11.25 6.37
CA GLN A 16 15.17 12.39 6.81
C GLN A 16 15.41 13.61 5.90
N GLY A 17 14.70 14.70 6.14
CA GLY A 17 14.88 15.95 5.39
C GLY A 17 13.60 16.65 4.95
N GLY A 18 12.43 16.14 5.33
CA GLY A 18 11.13 16.70 4.95
C GLY A 18 10.93 16.71 3.43
N ASP A 19 10.37 17.80 2.92
CA ASP A 19 10.17 18.13 1.51
C ASP A 19 11.35 18.90 0.89
N ILE A 20 12.52 18.92 1.56
CA ILE A 20 13.68 19.69 1.15
C ILE A 20 14.73 18.76 0.51
N ALA A 21 14.80 18.74 -0.82
CA ALA A 21 15.69 17.86 -1.61
C ALA A 21 17.14 17.83 -1.11
N ARG A 22 17.80 19.00 -0.97
CA ARG A 22 19.20 19.06 -0.48
C ARG A 22 19.42 18.41 0.89
N LEU A 23 18.41 18.43 1.77
CA LEU A 23 18.51 17.81 3.10
C LEU A 23 18.33 16.29 2.99
N ARG A 24 17.44 15.84 2.10
CA ARG A 24 17.25 14.44 1.75
C ARG A 24 18.53 13.82 1.17
N GLU A 25 19.15 14.50 0.21
CA GLU A 25 20.42 14.08 -0.39
C GLU A 25 21.51 13.93 0.67
N ARG A 26 21.71 14.97 1.49
CA ARG A 26 22.70 14.96 2.58
C ARG A 26 22.45 13.81 3.56
N SER A 27 21.18 13.55 3.90
CA SER A 27 20.82 12.43 4.79
C SER A 27 21.07 11.07 4.14
N ALA A 28 20.74 10.91 2.86
CA ALA A 28 20.93 9.67 2.11
C ALA A 28 22.41 9.34 1.94
N GLU A 29 23.24 10.30 1.55
CA GLU A 29 24.70 10.13 1.40
C GLU A 29 25.36 9.78 2.75
N ALA A 30 24.97 10.46 3.83
CA ALA A 30 25.51 10.18 5.16
C ALA A 30 25.18 8.75 5.62
N LEU A 31 23.95 8.28 5.37
CA LEU A 31 23.55 6.91 5.74
C LEU A 31 24.18 5.86 4.83
N LYS A 32 24.29 6.14 3.53
CA LYS A 32 24.97 5.28 2.56
C LYS A 32 26.41 4.98 2.99
N ALA A 33 27.14 6.00 3.43
CA ALA A 33 28.52 5.87 3.91
C ALA A 33 28.67 4.96 5.16
N MET A 34 27.58 4.69 5.88
CA MET A 34 27.58 3.79 7.05
C MET A 34 27.42 2.31 6.68
N ASP A 35 27.19 1.97 5.41
CA ASP A 35 27.11 0.59 4.92
C ASP A 35 26.10 -0.31 5.68
N LEU A 36 24.91 0.22 5.97
CA LEU A 36 23.86 -0.48 6.73
C LEU A 36 23.19 -1.61 5.92
N LYS A 37 22.45 -2.49 6.58
CA LYS A 37 21.78 -3.65 5.93
C LYS A 37 20.52 -3.27 5.14
N GLY A 38 20.04 -2.04 5.25
CA GLY A 38 18.89 -1.50 4.53
C GLY A 38 18.66 -0.03 4.85
N TYR A 39 17.79 0.61 4.07
CA TYR A 39 17.54 2.05 4.18
C TYR A 39 16.05 2.34 4.11
N SER A 40 15.53 3.04 5.11
CA SER A 40 14.16 3.53 5.13
C SER A 40 14.09 4.97 4.64
N VAL A 41 12.98 5.34 4.03
CA VAL A 41 12.61 6.73 3.75
C VAL A 41 11.49 7.12 4.72
N GLY A 42 11.80 8.00 5.67
CA GLY A 42 10.89 8.41 6.74
C GLY A 42 10.39 9.85 6.56
N GLY A 43 9.31 10.19 7.27
CA GLY A 43 8.78 11.56 7.28
C GLY A 43 8.23 12.03 5.94
N LEU A 44 7.70 11.09 5.13
CA LEU A 44 6.99 11.37 3.88
C LEU A 44 5.48 10.98 3.91
N ALA A 45 4.96 10.69 5.11
CA ALA A 45 3.60 10.19 5.34
C ALA A 45 2.89 10.98 6.47
N VAL A 46 3.17 12.29 6.55
CA VAL A 46 2.72 13.17 7.64
C VAL A 46 1.66 14.19 7.21
N GLY A 47 1.27 14.19 5.93
CA GLY A 47 0.14 15.00 5.41
C GLY A 47 0.47 15.81 4.15
N GLU A 48 1.67 15.65 3.59
CA GLU A 48 2.06 16.22 2.31
C GLU A 48 1.23 15.67 1.14
N PRO A 49 1.14 16.43 0.03
CA PRO A 49 0.62 15.90 -1.22
C PRO A 49 1.41 14.70 -1.73
N GLN A 50 0.75 13.77 -2.41
CA GLN A 50 1.38 12.59 -3.03
C GLN A 50 2.55 13.00 -3.94
N GLU A 51 2.39 14.06 -4.74
CA GLU A 51 3.42 14.56 -5.65
C GLU A 51 4.72 14.89 -4.90
N VAL A 52 4.64 15.59 -3.77
CA VAL A 52 5.80 15.94 -2.93
C VAL A 52 6.51 14.69 -2.41
N MET A 53 5.75 13.68 -1.96
CA MET A 53 6.33 12.40 -1.55
C MET A 53 7.09 11.75 -2.72
N LEU A 54 6.48 11.71 -3.91
CA LEU A 54 7.08 11.09 -5.10
C LEU A 54 8.32 11.83 -5.58
N ASP A 55 8.33 13.17 -5.55
CA ASP A 55 9.49 13.99 -5.87
C ASP A 55 10.67 13.68 -4.94
N MET A 56 10.40 13.55 -3.63
CA MET A 56 11.44 13.19 -2.67
C MET A 56 11.96 11.76 -2.86
N LEU A 57 11.12 10.84 -3.34
CA LEU A 57 11.58 9.49 -3.72
C LEU A 57 12.51 9.53 -4.94
N GLU A 58 12.23 10.38 -5.94
CA GLU A 58 13.11 10.56 -7.11
C GLU A 58 14.47 11.14 -6.73
N VAL A 59 14.54 11.95 -5.68
CA VAL A 59 15.81 12.45 -5.13
C VAL A 59 16.56 11.34 -4.36
N VAL A 60 15.87 10.62 -3.48
CA VAL A 60 16.53 9.71 -2.52
C VAL A 60 16.91 8.37 -3.14
N CYS A 61 16.02 7.75 -3.92
CA CYS A 61 16.21 6.36 -4.37
C CYS A 61 17.46 6.15 -5.26
N PRO A 62 17.84 7.09 -6.16
CA PRO A 62 19.07 6.98 -6.94
C PRO A 62 20.36 7.04 -6.10
N ILE A 63 20.32 7.69 -4.94
CA ILE A 63 21.48 7.82 -4.05
C ILE A 63 21.72 6.51 -3.28
N LEU A 64 20.63 5.89 -2.80
CA LEU A 64 20.68 4.70 -1.97
C LEU A 64 21.17 3.46 -2.76
N PRO A 65 22.01 2.60 -2.15
CA PRO A 65 22.53 1.41 -2.82
C PRO A 65 21.41 0.50 -3.36
N THR A 66 21.59 -0.03 -4.58
CA THR A 66 20.59 -0.83 -5.30
C THR A 66 20.51 -2.28 -4.83
N GLU A 67 21.58 -2.77 -4.21
CA GLU A 67 21.69 -4.13 -3.66
C GLU A 67 21.11 -4.26 -2.25
N LYS A 68 20.55 -3.16 -1.71
CA LYS A 68 20.00 -3.09 -0.35
C LYS A 68 18.54 -2.65 -0.37
N PRO A 69 17.71 -3.22 0.51
CA PRO A 69 16.28 -2.94 0.52
C PRO A 69 15.98 -1.49 0.91
N ARG A 70 14.98 -0.91 0.23
CA ARG A 70 14.45 0.42 0.47
C ARG A 70 13.05 0.36 1.05
N TYR A 71 12.85 0.92 2.23
CA TYR A 71 11.60 0.84 2.99
C TYR A 71 10.92 2.19 3.12
N LEU A 72 9.75 2.37 2.48
CA LEU A 72 8.94 3.58 2.65
C LEU A 72 7.99 3.44 3.84
N MET A 73 8.19 4.27 4.85
CA MET A 73 7.49 4.16 6.14
C MET A 73 6.14 4.89 6.12
N GLY A 74 5.07 4.21 6.54
CA GLY A 74 3.76 4.80 6.78
C GLY A 74 2.89 5.10 5.55
N VAL A 75 3.39 4.81 4.35
CA VAL A 75 2.67 5.03 3.07
C VAL A 75 1.89 3.78 2.71
N GLY A 76 0.66 3.95 2.22
CA GLY A 76 -0.19 2.78 2.05
C GLY A 76 -1.37 2.85 1.12
N THR A 77 -1.70 3.91 0.38
CA THR A 77 -2.75 3.70 -0.63
C THR A 77 -2.24 2.74 -1.72
N PRO A 78 -3.10 1.92 -2.34
CA PRO A 78 -2.69 1.05 -3.44
C PRO A 78 -1.97 1.77 -4.58
N ASP A 79 -2.38 3.01 -4.87
CA ASP A 79 -1.79 3.86 -5.90
C ASP A 79 -0.40 4.39 -5.49
N ASP A 80 -0.23 4.81 -4.23
CA ASP A 80 1.10 5.19 -3.70
C ASP A 80 2.10 4.05 -3.81
N ILE A 81 1.66 2.82 -3.53
CA ILE A 81 2.51 1.63 -3.59
C ILE A 81 3.02 1.43 -5.02
N LEU A 82 2.13 1.43 -6.03
CA LEU A 82 2.53 1.27 -7.44
C LEU A 82 3.54 2.35 -7.86
N LYS A 83 3.24 3.61 -7.55
CA LYS A 83 4.08 4.76 -7.93
C LYS A 83 5.42 4.77 -7.21
N SER A 84 5.48 4.27 -5.97
CA SER A 84 6.71 4.19 -5.18
C SER A 84 7.58 3.01 -5.59
N VAL A 85 6.98 1.87 -5.95
CA VAL A 85 7.72 0.72 -6.52
C VAL A 85 8.37 1.13 -7.84
N ALA A 86 7.68 1.91 -8.69
CA ALA A 86 8.25 2.46 -9.92
C ALA A 86 9.51 3.33 -9.68
N ARG A 87 9.67 3.86 -8.46
CA ARG A 87 10.82 4.67 -8.03
C ARG A 87 11.87 3.88 -7.24
N GLY A 88 11.67 2.57 -7.09
CA GLY A 88 12.64 1.67 -6.48
C GLY A 88 12.46 1.42 -4.97
N ILE A 89 11.26 1.62 -4.43
CA ILE A 89 10.91 1.18 -3.07
C ILE A 89 10.52 -0.30 -3.05
N ASP A 90 10.99 -1.03 -2.04
CA ASP A 90 10.83 -2.49 -1.90
C ASP A 90 9.88 -2.90 -0.76
N MET A 91 9.80 -2.08 0.29
CA MET A 91 9.03 -2.38 1.50
C MET A 91 8.09 -1.25 1.88
N PHE A 92 6.95 -1.60 2.46
CA PHE A 92 5.89 -0.67 2.88
C PHE A 92 5.24 -1.13 4.17
N ASP A 93 4.72 -0.18 4.93
CA ASP A 93 3.79 -0.43 6.04
C ASP A 93 2.74 0.68 6.09
N CYS A 94 1.51 0.32 6.45
CA CYS A 94 0.49 1.31 6.74
C CYS A 94 -0.66 0.68 7.53
N VAL A 95 -1.26 1.46 8.43
CA VAL A 95 -2.50 1.06 9.13
C VAL A 95 -3.74 1.17 8.23
N MET A 96 -3.63 1.82 7.07
CA MET A 96 -4.74 2.12 6.17
C MET A 96 -5.67 0.92 5.88
N PRO A 97 -5.21 -0.26 5.44
CA PRO A 97 -6.11 -1.37 5.11
C PRO A 97 -6.99 -1.77 6.31
N THR A 98 -6.41 -1.81 7.51
CA THR A 98 -7.17 -2.20 8.72
C THR A 98 -8.08 -1.07 9.20
N ARG A 99 -7.60 0.18 9.19
CA ARG A 99 -8.41 1.34 9.61
C ARG A 99 -9.58 1.59 8.66
N ALA A 100 -9.35 1.48 7.35
CA ALA A 100 -10.38 1.57 6.32
C ALA A 100 -11.45 0.49 6.51
N GLY A 101 -11.03 -0.76 6.75
CA GLY A 101 -11.95 -1.88 6.98
C GLY A 101 -12.88 -1.63 8.17
N ARG A 102 -12.33 -1.17 9.31
CA ARG A 102 -13.13 -0.78 10.49
C ARG A 102 -14.11 0.37 10.24
N HIS A 103 -13.88 1.19 9.22
CA HIS A 103 -14.76 2.30 8.84
C HIS A 103 -15.67 1.98 7.64
N GLY A 104 -15.76 0.71 7.24
CA GLY A 104 -16.69 0.28 6.18
C GLY A 104 -16.16 0.47 4.76
N LEU A 105 -14.87 0.75 4.59
CA LEU A 105 -14.23 0.93 3.28
C LEU A 105 -13.43 -0.31 2.89
N ALA A 106 -13.81 -0.92 1.77
CA ALA A 106 -13.11 -2.06 1.17
C ALA A 106 -12.20 -1.59 0.02
N PHE A 107 -11.02 -2.20 -0.10
CA PHE A 107 -10.18 -2.14 -1.29
C PHE A 107 -10.37 -3.42 -2.11
N THR A 108 -10.52 -3.27 -3.42
CA THR A 108 -10.75 -4.37 -4.36
C THR A 108 -9.99 -4.11 -5.67
N ARG A 109 -9.96 -5.09 -6.58
CA ARG A 109 -9.43 -4.89 -7.95
C ARG A 109 -10.24 -3.87 -8.77
N PHE A 110 -11.42 -3.48 -8.29
CA PHE A 110 -12.30 -2.47 -8.88
C PHE A 110 -12.24 -1.14 -8.13
N GLY A 111 -11.21 -0.93 -7.30
CA GLY A 111 -11.04 0.29 -6.53
C GLY A 111 -11.73 0.24 -5.17
N LYS A 112 -12.03 1.43 -4.64
CA LYS A 112 -12.57 1.62 -3.28
C LYS A 112 -14.09 1.41 -3.27
N VAL A 113 -14.57 0.59 -2.34
CA VAL A 113 -16.01 0.33 -2.14
C VAL A 113 -16.41 0.78 -0.73
N ASN A 114 -17.28 1.79 -0.62
CA ASN A 114 -17.79 2.27 0.66
C ASN A 114 -19.12 1.58 0.99
N LEU A 115 -19.07 0.59 1.89
CA LEU A 115 -20.24 -0.19 2.29
C LEU A 115 -21.22 0.55 3.19
N ARG A 116 -21.03 1.83 3.48
CA ARG A 116 -22.07 2.67 4.08
C ARG A 116 -23.08 3.18 3.04
N ASN A 117 -22.72 3.18 1.75
CA ASN A 117 -23.59 3.66 0.69
C ASN A 117 -24.80 2.75 0.49
N ALA A 118 -25.99 3.36 0.36
CA ALA A 118 -27.27 2.64 0.22
C ALA A 118 -27.36 1.75 -1.02
N ARG A 119 -26.56 2.04 -2.07
CA ARG A 119 -26.50 1.22 -3.29
C ARG A 119 -26.09 -0.24 -3.05
N HIS A 120 -25.53 -0.54 -1.88
CA HIS A 120 -25.10 -1.88 -1.51
C HIS A 120 -26.15 -2.67 -0.73
N ALA A 121 -27.26 -2.06 -0.30
CA ALA A 121 -28.25 -2.69 0.58
C ALA A 121 -28.85 -3.98 0.02
N GLU A 122 -29.09 -4.02 -1.29
CA GLU A 122 -29.68 -5.17 -2.02
C GLU A 122 -28.69 -5.79 -3.02
N ASP A 123 -27.40 -5.47 -2.92
CA ASP A 123 -26.38 -6.02 -3.83
C ASP A 123 -25.92 -7.40 -3.35
N HIS A 124 -26.48 -8.46 -3.94
CA HIS A 124 -26.15 -9.84 -3.60
C HIS A 124 -24.79 -10.31 -4.10
N ARG A 125 -24.09 -9.52 -4.94
CA ARG A 125 -22.75 -9.88 -5.43
C ARG A 125 -21.72 -9.75 -4.30
N PRO A 126 -20.62 -10.53 -4.35
CA PRO A 126 -19.52 -10.37 -3.41
C PRO A 126 -18.70 -9.11 -3.69
N LEU A 127 -17.71 -8.81 -2.84
CA LEU A 127 -16.76 -7.72 -3.12
C LEU A 127 -15.92 -8.06 -4.36
N ASP A 128 -15.44 -9.29 -4.46
CA ASP A 128 -14.66 -9.81 -5.57
C ASP A 128 -14.82 -11.34 -5.70
N PRO A 129 -15.55 -11.83 -6.73
CA PRO A 129 -15.79 -13.26 -6.91
C PRO A 129 -14.52 -14.04 -7.34
N GLN A 130 -13.48 -13.35 -7.81
CA GLN A 130 -12.22 -13.95 -8.25
C GLN A 130 -11.15 -13.89 -7.16
N SER A 131 -11.50 -13.51 -5.93
CA SER A 131 -10.57 -13.44 -4.81
C SER A 131 -10.41 -14.80 -4.14
N ASP A 132 -9.16 -15.13 -3.78
CA ASP A 132 -8.88 -16.31 -2.96
C ASP A 132 -9.33 -16.13 -1.50
N CYS A 133 -9.62 -14.89 -1.07
CA CYS A 133 -10.05 -14.56 0.28
C CYS A 133 -11.57 -14.80 0.47
N PRO A 134 -11.99 -15.68 1.41
CA PRO A 134 -13.39 -15.91 1.73
C PRO A 134 -14.18 -14.64 2.08
N ALA A 135 -13.60 -13.71 2.86
CA ALA A 135 -14.26 -12.45 3.20
C ALA A 135 -14.59 -11.57 1.99
N SER A 136 -13.90 -11.77 0.87
CA SER A 136 -14.09 -11.03 -0.37
C SER A 136 -15.06 -11.73 -1.32
N ARG A 137 -15.04 -13.07 -1.36
CA ARG A 137 -15.75 -13.93 -2.32
C ARG A 137 -17.07 -14.50 -1.81
N ASP A 138 -17.16 -14.86 -0.53
CA ASP A 138 -18.24 -15.72 -0.02
C ASP A 138 -19.37 -14.93 0.66
N TYR A 139 -19.15 -13.64 0.94
CA TYR A 139 -20.14 -12.75 1.57
C TYR A 139 -20.65 -11.72 0.56
N SER A 140 -21.97 -11.51 0.54
CA SER A 140 -22.58 -10.48 -0.31
C SER A 140 -22.31 -9.07 0.21
N ARG A 141 -22.31 -8.09 -0.70
CA ARG A 141 -22.23 -6.67 -0.35
C ARG A 141 -23.40 -6.22 0.50
N ALA A 142 -24.61 -6.76 0.26
CA ALA A 142 -25.80 -6.54 1.09
C ALA A 142 -25.57 -6.95 2.55
N TYR A 143 -25.01 -8.14 2.77
CA TYR A 143 -24.72 -8.61 4.12
C TYR A 143 -23.63 -7.77 4.80
N LEU A 144 -22.54 -7.49 4.09
CA LEU A 144 -21.47 -6.64 4.61
C LEU A 144 -21.96 -5.20 4.88
N HIS A 145 -22.82 -4.63 4.03
CA HIS A 145 -23.48 -3.34 4.23
C HIS A 145 -24.31 -3.35 5.51
N HIS A 146 -25.14 -4.39 5.70
CA HIS A 146 -25.91 -4.57 6.92
C HIS A 146 -25.02 -4.59 8.17
N LEU A 147 -23.96 -5.42 8.19
CA LEU A 147 -23.05 -5.49 9.34
C LEU A 147 -22.40 -4.12 9.65
N VAL A 148 -21.95 -3.40 8.60
CA VAL A 148 -21.35 -2.06 8.75
C VAL A 148 -22.35 -1.04 9.29
N LYS A 149 -23.61 -1.08 8.82
CA LYS A 149 -24.67 -0.16 9.26
C LYS A 149 -25.17 -0.45 10.67
N SER A 150 -25.21 -1.73 11.04
CA SER A 150 -25.61 -2.18 12.39
C SER A 150 -24.49 -2.01 13.43
N GLY A 151 -23.26 -1.69 13.01
CA GLY A 151 -22.13 -1.53 13.91
C GLY A 151 -21.57 -2.85 14.44
N GLU A 152 -21.86 -3.96 13.76
CA GLU A 152 -21.42 -5.30 14.16
C GLU A 152 -19.91 -5.48 13.94
N ALA A 153 -19.22 -6.01 14.96
CA ALA A 153 -17.77 -6.21 14.92
C ALA A 153 -17.32 -7.13 13.77
N LEU A 154 -18.18 -8.08 13.39
CA LEU A 154 -17.94 -8.98 12.26
C LEU A 154 -17.73 -8.21 10.94
N GLY A 155 -18.44 -7.11 10.73
CA GLY A 155 -18.24 -6.27 9.53
C GLY A 155 -16.82 -5.71 9.47
N ALA A 156 -16.32 -5.19 10.58
CA ALA A 156 -14.94 -4.70 10.68
C ALA A 156 -13.90 -5.82 10.50
N MET A 157 -14.16 -7.02 11.03
CA MET A 157 -13.29 -8.19 10.88
C MET A 157 -13.18 -8.62 9.41
N LEU A 158 -14.32 -8.81 8.74
CA LEU A 158 -14.37 -9.26 7.34
C LEU A 158 -13.74 -8.23 6.40
N LEU A 159 -14.03 -6.94 6.58
CA LEU A 159 -13.43 -5.90 5.74
C LEU A 159 -11.93 -5.71 5.97
N THR A 160 -11.47 -5.87 7.21
CA THR A 160 -10.02 -5.88 7.50
C THR A 160 -9.34 -7.06 6.81
N TRP A 161 -9.94 -8.25 6.87
CA TRP A 161 -9.43 -9.44 6.20
C TRP A 161 -9.37 -9.24 4.67
N ASN A 162 -10.47 -8.76 4.07
CA ASN A 162 -10.51 -8.42 2.65
C ASN A 162 -9.38 -7.45 2.26
N ASN A 163 -9.22 -6.35 3.00
CA ASN A 163 -8.26 -5.30 2.66
C ASN A 163 -6.82 -5.80 2.75
N LEU A 164 -6.48 -6.56 3.80
CA LEU A 164 -5.15 -7.15 3.92
C LEU A 164 -4.89 -8.15 2.80
N ALA A 165 -5.87 -9.00 2.47
CA ALA A 165 -5.75 -9.94 1.36
C ALA A 165 -5.56 -9.22 0.01
N TYR A 166 -6.29 -8.13 -0.22
CA TYR A 166 -6.15 -7.33 -1.44
C TYR A 166 -4.75 -6.69 -1.55
N TYR A 167 -4.19 -6.17 -0.46
CA TYR A 167 -2.84 -5.61 -0.49
C TYR A 167 -1.80 -6.68 -0.81
N GLN A 168 -1.94 -7.88 -0.25
CA GLN A 168 -1.05 -8.99 -0.57
C GLN A 168 -1.21 -9.46 -2.03
N TYR A 169 -2.44 -9.46 -2.55
CA TYR A 169 -2.71 -9.72 -3.96
C TYR A 169 -2.03 -8.68 -4.87
N LEU A 170 -2.17 -7.39 -4.56
CA LEU A 170 -1.52 -6.31 -5.31
C LEU A 170 0.00 -6.48 -5.30
N MET A 171 0.60 -6.68 -4.12
CA MET A 171 2.05 -6.89 -3.99
C MET A 171 2.53 -8.15 -4.73
N LYS A 172 1.73 -9.21 -4.77
CA LYS A 172 2.02 -10.42 -5.55
C LYS A 172 2.00 -10.12 -7.06
N GLY A 173 0.99 -9.39 -7.53
CA GLY A 173 0.88 -8.96 -8.93
C GLY A 173 2.05 -8.07 -9.36
N ILE A 174 2.43 -7.09 -8.52
CA ILE A 174 3.59 -6.22 -8.72
C ILE A 174 4.86 -7.06 -8.92
N ARG A 175 5.16 -7.99 -8.01
CA ARG A 175 6.35 -8.83 -8.10
C ARG A 175 6.37 -9.68 -9.37
N ALA A 176 5.24 -10.28 -9.74
CA ALA A 176 5.14 -11.07 -10.97
C ALA A 176 5.37 -10.20 -12.21
N ALA A 177 4.72 -9.03 -12.28
CA ALA A 177 4.86 -8.12 -13.42
C ALA A 177 6.28 -7.58 -13.57
N ILE A 178 6.99 -7.32 -12.47
CA ILE A 178 8.42 -6.94 -12.50
C ILE A 178 9.26 -8.09 -13.05
N ALA A 179 9.06 -9.32 -12.56
CA ALA A 179 9.80 -10.50 -13.02
C ALA A 179 9.59 -10.77 -14.52
N ASP A 180 8.39 -10.49 -15.04
CA ASP A 180 8.03 -10.68 -16.44
C ASP A 180 8.35 -9.46 -17.34
N GLY A 181 8.90 -8.37 -16.78
CA GLY A 181 9.18 -7.14 -17.52
C GLY A 181 7.94 -6.36 -17.98
N LYS A 182 6.78 -6.58 -17.35
CA LYS A 182 5.45 -6.03 -17.70
C LYS A 182 4.89 -5.10 -16.63
N PHE A 183 5.74 -4.54 -15.77
CA PHE A 183 5.29 -3.71 -14.65
C PHE A 183 4.48 -2.48 -15.09
N SER A 184 4.84 -1.86 -16.22
CA SER A 184 4.09 -0.70 -16.74
C SER A 184 2.68 -1.08 -17.18
N ASP A 185 2.54 -2.19 -17.93
CA ASP A 185 1.25 -2.69 -18.40
C ASP A 185 0.36 -3.05 -17.21
N PHE A 186 0.93 -3.79 -16.23
CA PHE A 186 0.22 -4.16 -15.00
C PHE A 186 -0.29 -2.93 -14.23
N THR A 187 0.51 -1.86 -14.15
CA THR A 187 0.13 -0.61 -13.49
C THR A 187 -1.03 0.05 -14.24
N ALA A 188 -0.97 0.12 -15.57
CA ALA A 188 -2.03 0.70 -16.39
C ALA A 188 -3.35 -0.10 -16.25
N GLU A 189 -3.30 -1.42 -16.40
CA GLU A 189 -4.47 -2.29 -16.26
C GLU A 189 -5.10 -2.21 -14.86
N THR A 190 -4.26 -2.19 -13.82
CA THR A 190 -4.72 -2.09 -12.43
C THR A 190 -5.40 -0.76 -12.15
N THR A 191 -4.80 0.35 -12.58
CA THR A 191 -5.36 1.70 -12.37
C THR A 191 -6.63 1.93 -13.20
N GLU A 192 -6.70 1.40 -14.43
CA GLU A 192 -7.92 1.39 -15.23
C GLU A 192 -9.03 0.58 -14.55
N GLY A 193 -8.70 -0.60 -14.01
CA GLY A 193 -9.63 -1.42 -13.23
C GLY A 193 -10.23 -0.66 -12.04
N TRP A 194 -9.40 0.11 -11.32
CA TRP A 194 -9.87 0.97 -10.24
C TRP A 194 -10.77 2.12 -10.71
N ALA A 195 -10.42 2.76 -11.83
CA ALA A 195 -11.19 3.88 -12.36
C ALA A 195 -12.54 3.43 -12.93
N ARG A 196 -12.57 2.28 -13.61
CA ARG A 196 -13.79 1.69 -14.18
C ARG A 196 -14.80 1.31 -13.11
N GLY A 197 -14.32 0.82 -11.96
CA GLY A 197 -15.18 0.26 -10.93
C GLY A 197 -15.95 -0.97 -11.41
N ASP A 198 -16.94 -1.38 -10.62
CA ASP A 198 -17.83 -2.52 -10.94
C ASP A 198 -19.32 -2.16 -10.85
N MET A 199 -19.60 -0.88 -10.64
CA MET A 199 -20.91 -0.24 -10.64
C MET A 199 -20.76 1.19 -11.17
N PRO A 200 -21.81 1.77 -11.78
CA PRO A 200 -21.82 3.19 -12.13
C PRO A 200 -21.45 4.08 -10.94
N ALA A 201 -20.82 5.23 -11.22
CA ALA A 201 -20.58 6.26 -10.22
C ALA A 201 -21.92 6.73 -9.61
N LEU A 202 -21.90 7.08 -8.32
CA LEU A 202 -23.03 7.70 -7.62
C LEU A 202 -23.20 9.15 -8.06
#